data_AF-A0A846XM37-F1
#
_entry.id   AF-A0A846XM37-F1
#
_cell.length_a   1.000
_cell.length_b   1.000
_cell.length_c   1.000
_cell.angle_alpha   90.00
_cell.angle_beta   90.00
_cell.angle_gamma   90.00
#
_symmetry.space_group_name_H-M   'P 1'
#
loop_
_entity.id
_entity.type
_entity.pdbx_description
1 polymer ?
#
loop_
_entity_poly.entity_id
_entity_poly.type
_entity_poly.pdbx_seq_one_letter_code
_entity_poly.pdbx_strand_id
1 'polypeptide(L)' 'MPTNRTYLVAGMTCGSCAGKVTGQVEQIPGVIDVDVDLATGGITLTTESPVSDEDVQRAVRQAGYQLATN' A
#
# COMPACT_ATOMS: atom_id res chain seq x y z
N MET A 1 -0.01 -15.49 -12.06
CA MET A 1 0.92 -14.40 -12.43
C MET A 1 0.75 -13.32 -11.37
N PRO A 2 1.83 -12.87 -10.70
CA PRO A 2 1.73 -11.78 -9.76
C PRO A 2 1.32 -10.49 -10.48
N THR A 3 0.46 -9.70 -9.85
CA THR A 3 -0.01 -8.41 -10.35
C THR A 3 0.61 -7.32 -9.51
N ASN A 4 1.24 -6.35 -10.15
CA ASN A 4 1.79 -5.19 -9.46
C ASN A 4 0.78 -4.05 -9.53
N ARG A 5 0.46 -3.46 -8.38
CA ARG A 5 -0.46 -2.34 -8.26
C ARG A 5 0.23 -1.19 -7.53
N THR A 6 0.30 -0.04 -8.17
CA THR A 6 0.90 1.15 -7.58
C THR A 6 -0.18 2.10 -7.10
N TYR A 7 -0.04 2.59 -5.87
CA TYR A 7 -0.92 3.56 -5.25
C TYR A 7 -0.10 4.73 -4.73
N LEU A 8 -0.66 5.93 -4.75
CA LEU A 8 -0.05 7.07 -4.06
C LEU A 8 -0.65 7.17 -2.67
N VAL A 9 0.14 7.59 -1.67
CA VAL A 9 -0.36 7.79 -0.31
C VAL A 9 -0.18 9.25 0.09
N ALA A 10 -1.30 9.91 0.35
CA ALA A 10 -1.30 11.29 0.81
C ALA A 10 -0.70 11.37 2.22
N GLY A 11 0.27 12.26 2.41
CA GLY A 11 0.90 12.51 3.71
C GLY A 11 2.00 11.52 4.10
N MET A 12 2.41 10.62 3.20
CA MET A 12 3.56 9.73 3.44
C MET A 12 4.88 10.47 3.17
N THR A 13 5.25 11.41 4.03
CA THR A 13 6.50 12.20 3.91
C THR A 13 7.62 11.73 4.84
N CYS A 14 7.39 10.68 5.63
CA CYS A 14 8.35 10.18 6.62
C CYS A 14 8.51 8.66 6.51
N GLY A 15 9.75 8.16 6.53
CA GLY A 15 10.03 6.72 6.38
C GLY A 15 9.44 5.84 7.47
N SER A 16 9.21 6.38 8.67
CA SER A 16 8.50 5.66 9.75
C SER A 16 7.02 5.42 9.43
N CYS A 17 6.42 6.24 8.57
CA CYS A 17 5.04 6.13 8.12
C CYS A 17 4.87 4.99 7.10
N ALA A 18 5.83 4.85 6.19
CA ALA A 18 5.86 3.78 5.19
C ALA A 18 5.78 2.38 5.81
N GLY A 19 6.65 2.08 6.78
CA GLY A 19 6.67 0.75 7.40
C GLY A 19 5.37 0.37 8.10
N LYS A 20 4.65 1.35 8.67
CA LYS A 20 3.31 1.10 9.25
C LYS A 20 2.28 0.73 8.20
N VAL A 21 2.29 1.41 7.05
CA VAL A 21 1.37 1.12 5.95
C VAL A 21 1.70 -0.25 5.35
N THR A 22 2.97 -0.51 5.04
CA THR A 22 3.45 -1.79 4.52
C THR A 22 2.97 -2.96 5.35
N GLY A 23 3.21 -2.94 6.67
CA GLY A 23 2.79 -4.04 7.54
C GLY A 23 1.27 -4.23 7.63
N GLN A 24 0.45 -3.20 7.39
CA GLN A 24 -1.01 -3.37 7.32
C GLN A 24 -1.45 -3.93 5.96
N VAL A 25 -0.80 -3.52 4.88
CA VAL A 25 -1.16 -3.97 3.53
C VAL A 25 -0.66 -5.39 3.26
N GLU A 26 0.50 -5.78 3.80
CA GLU A 26 1.00 -7.16 3.75
C GLU A 26 0.10 -8.15 4.49
N GLN A 27 -0.73 -7.70 5.43
CA GLN A 27 -1.72 -8.54 6.10
C GLN A 27 -2.93 -8.86 5.20
N ILE A 28 -3.08 -8.21 4.05
CA ILE A 28 -4.19 -8.49 3.13
C ILE A 28 -3.95 -9.84 2.44
N PRO A 29 -4.93 -10.76 2.49
CA PRO A 29 -4.82 -12.04 1.80
C PRO A 29 -4.58 -11.84 0.30
N GLY A 30 -3.49 -12.40 -0.20
CA GLY A 30 -3.09 -12.30 -1.61
C GLY A 30 -2.05 -11.22 -1.90
N VAL A 31 -1.66 -10.39 -0.94
CA VAL A 31 -0.45 -9.56 -1.04
C VAL A 31 0.75 -10.43 -0.68
N ILE A 32 1.77 -10.42 -1.53
CA ILE A 32 3.01 -11.20 -1.33
C ILE A 32 4.25 -10.33 -1.13
N ASP A 33 4.21 -9.08 -1.59
CA ASP A 33 5.32 -8.13 -1.46
C ASP A 33 4.79 -6.69 -1.54
N VAL A 34 5.45 -5.78 -0.83
CA VAL A 34 5.08 -4.36 -0.76
C VAL A 34 6.34 -3.50 -0.78
N ASP A 35 6.50 -2.75 -1.86
CA ASP A 35 7.56 -1.77 -2.05
C ASP A 35 7.04 -0.36 -1.77
N VAL A 36 7.84 0.48 -1.13
CA VAL A 36 7.46 1.85 -0.80
C VAL A 36 8.49 2.83 -1.32
N ASP A 37 8.02 3.74 -2.17
CA ASP A 37 8.78 4.83 -2.74
C ASP A 37 8.44 6.15 -2.02
N LEU A 38 9.26 6.49 -1.03
CA LEU A 38 9.18 7.77 -0.32
C LEU A 38 9.55 8.98 -1.18
N ALA A 39 10.31 8.78 -2.27
CA ALA A 39 10.74 9.87 -3.15
C ALA A 39 9.55 10.39 -3.98
N THR A 40 8.65 9.49 -4.38
CA THR A 40 7.42 9.83 -5.12
C THR A 40 6.17 9.86 -4.25
N GLY A 41 6.22 9.30 -3.04
CA GLY A 41 5.06 9.07 -2.18
C GLY A 41 4.18 7.92 -2.66
N GLY A 42 4.75 7.00 -3.45
CA GLY A 42 4.10 5.83 -4.02
C GLY A 42 4.34 4.57 -3.18
N ILE A 43 3.40 3.64 -3.25
CA ILE A 43 3.53 2.27 -2.77
C ILE A 43 3.22 1.33 -3.93
N THR A 44 4.02 0.29 -4.12
CA THR A 44 3.79 -0.76 -5.11
C THR A 44 3.52 -2.07 -4.40
N LEU A 45 2.34 -2.63 -4.63
CA LEU A 45 1.90 -3.89 -4.06
C LEU A 45 2.04 -4.98 -5.11
N THR A 46 2.68 -6.08 -4.74
CA THR A 46 2.70 -7.29 -5.54
C THR A 46 1.67 -8.25 -4.96
N THR A 47 0.67 -8.61 -5.76
CA THR A 47 -0.40 -9.52 -5.33
C THR A 47 -0.41 -10.80 -6.16
N GLU A 48 -0.52 -11.96 -5.51
CA GLU A 48 -0.69 -13.25 -6.18
C GLU A 48 -2.14 -13.52 -6.59
N SER A 49 -3.07 -12.85 -5.92
CA SER A 49 -4.52 -12.95 -6.12
C SER A 49 -5.12 -11.56 -6.39
N PRO A 50 -6.31 -11.48 -7.02
CA PRO A 50 -7.01 -10.21 -7.17
C PRO A 50 -7.41 -9.66 -5.80
N VAL A 51 -6.78 -8.56 -5.42
CA VAL A 51 -7.10 -7.78 -4.23
C VAL A 51 -7.91 -6.56 -4.65
N SER A 52 -8.94 -6.22 -3.88
CA SER A 52 -9.77 -5.04 -4.15
C SER A 52 -9.07 -3.78 -3.64
N ASP A 53 -9.11 -2.70 -4.42
CA ASP A 53 -8.59 -1.39 -4.05
C ASP A 53 -9.21 -0.89 -2.73
N GLU A 54 -10.44 -1.28 -2.45
CA GLU A 54 -11.15 -0.97 -1.21
C GLU A 54 -10.54 -1.65 0.03
N ASP A 55 -10.03 -2.88 -0.12
CA ASP A 55 -9.33 -3.61 0.95
C ASP A 55 -7.97 -2.96 1.24
N VAL A 56 -7.23 -2.61 0.18
CA VAL A 56 -5.98 -1.85 0.31
C VAL A 56 -6.25 -0.51 0.99
N GLN A 57 -7.26 0.23 0.53
CA GLN A 57 -7.62 1.51 1.13
C GLN A 57 -8.00 1.38 2.60
N ARG A 58 -8.71 0.30 2.98
CA ARG A 58 -9.09 0.04 4.37
C ARG A 58 -7.86 -0.25 5.23
N ALA A 59 -6.91 -1.04 4.74
CA ALA A 59 -5.65 -1.30 5.45
C ALA A 59 -4.81 -0.03 5.62
N VAL A 60 -4.68 0.78 4.56
CA VAL A 60 -3.97 2.08 4.63
C VAL A 60 -4.67 3.05 5.60
N ARG A 61 -6.01 3.10 5.60
CA ARG A 61 -6.78 3.89 6.58
C ARG A 61 -6.60 3.41 8.01
N GLN A 62 -6.53 2.10 8.23
CA GLN A 62 -6.24 1.54 9.55
C GLN A 62 -4.83 1.90 10.04
N ALA A 63 -3.87 2.05 9.13
CA ALA A 63 -2.54 2.60 9.43
C ALA A 63 -2.56 4.11 9.75
N GLY A 64 -3.67 4.81 9.48
CA GLY A 64 -3.83 6.25 9.69
C GLY A 64 -3.52 7.11 8.47
N TYR A 65 -3.50 6.52 7.27
CA TYR A 65 -3.17 7.19 6.01
C TYR A 65 -4.31 7.10 5.00
N GLN A 66 -4.20 7.86 3.91
CA GLN A 66 -5.18 7.84 2.83
C GLN A 66 -4.49 7.59 1.49
N LEU A 67 -5.02 6.64 0.72
CA LEU A 67 -4.63 6.48 -0.67
C LEU A 67 -5.05 7.75 -1.44
N ALA A 68 -4.09 8.37 -2.12
CA ALA A 68 -4.35 9.33 -3.17
C ALA A 68 -4.60 8.53 -4.46
N THR A 69 -5.86 8.34 -4.80
CA THR A 69 -6.24 7.95 -6.17
C THR A 69 -5.92 9.15 -7.06
N ASN A 70 -5.09 8.93 -8.09
CA ASN A 70 -4.92 9.85 -9.21
C ASN A 70 -5.85 9.40 -10.34
#